data_AF-A0A1I5MY09-F1
#
_entry.id   AF-A0A1I5MY09-F1
#
_cell.length_a   1.000
_cell.length_b   1.000
_cell.length_c   1.000
_cell.angle_alpha   90.00
_cell.angle_beta   90.00
_cell.angle_gamma   90.00
#
_symmetry.space_group_name_H-M   'P 1'
#
loop_
_entity.id
_entity.type
_entity.pdbx_description
1 polymer ?
#
loop_
_entity_poly.entity_id
_entity_poly.type
_entity_poly.pdbx_seq_one_letter_code
_entity_poly.pdbx_strand_id
1 'polypeptide(L)'
;MITNNDLNKQLPNELNVIFKELKVLQHLRNAGITKALGFSSGYLFQLVFGLIFRNKNWFRTLESKKSHDFPAKDAVYRFMNHSTIQLA
;
A
#
# COMPACT_ATOMS: atom_id res chain seq x y z
N MET A 1 -20.40 16.98 4.17
CA MET A 1 -19.52 16.22 3.26
C MET A 1 -18.70 15.25 4.08
N ILE A 2 -19.01 13.95 4.03
CA ILE A 2 -18.17 12.91 4.65
C ILE A 2 -17.41 12.27 3.49
N THR A 3 -16.13 12.62 3.35
CA THR A 3 -15.21 11.98 2.40
C THR A 3 -14.94 10.57 2.91
N ASN A 4 -15.74 9.62 2.42
CA ASN A 4 -15.53 8.20 2.69
C ASN A 4 -14.14 7.80 2.12
N ASN A 5 -13.24 7.39 3.02
CA ASN A 5 -11.93 6.79 2.75
C ASN A 5 -12.08 5.39 2.11
N ASP A 6 -12.84 5.29 1.02
CA ASP A 6 -13.29 4.05 0.40
C ASP A 6 -12.25 3.40 -0.53
N LEU A 7 -11.01 3.90 -0.54
CA LEU A 7 -9.87 3.32 -1.25
C LEU A 7 -9.51 1.90 -0.74
N ASN A 8 -9.98 1.53 0.45
CA ASN A 8 -9.70 0.23 1.06
C ASN A 8 -10.64 -0.91 0.59
N LYS A 9 -11.71 -0.63 -0.16
CA LYS A 9 -12.64 -1.70 -0.63
C LYS A 9 -12.11 -2.54 -1.79
N GLN A 10 -11.02 -2.13 -2.43
CA GLN A 10 -10.50 -2.82 -3.62
C GLN A 10 -9.56 -3.99 -3.32
N LEU A 11 -9.10 -4.16 -2.08
CA LEU A 11 -8.35 -5.34 -1.68
C LEU A 11 -9.24 -6.31 -0.89
N PRO A 12 -9.09 -7.63 -1.11
CA PRO A 12 -9.93 -8.62 -0.45
C PRO A 12 -9.79 -8.47 1.07
N ASN A 13 -10.92 -8.31 1.76
CA ASN A 13 -10.99 -8.17 3.23
C ASN A 13 -10.21 -9.28 3.96
N GLU A 14 -10.05 -10.44 3.33
CA GLU A 14 -9.23 -11.57 3.78
C GLU A 14 -7.77 -11.17 4.06
N LEU A 15 -7.15 -10.36 3.20
CA LEU A 15 -5.77 -9.91 3.41
C LEU A 15 -5.65 -9.01 4.64
N ASN A 16 -6.68 -8.20 4.94
CA ASN A 16 -6.67 -7.37 6.14
C ASN A 16 -6.73 -8.22 7.42
N VAL A 17 -7.51 -9.31 7.42
CA VAL A 17 -7.57 -10.25 8.54
C VAL A 17 -6.21 -10.92 8.74
N ILE A 18 -5.64 -11.47 7.67
CA ILE A 18 -4.33 -12.14 7.70
C ILE A 18 -3.23 -11.17 8.15
N PHE A 19 -3.21 -9.93 7.62
CA PHE A 19 -2.18 -8.95 7.98
C PHE A 19 -2.28 -8.50 9.44
N LYS A 20 -3.50 -8.49 10.00
CA LYS A 20 -3.72 -8.21 11.41
C LYS A 20 -3.24 -9.38 12.28
N GLU A 21 -3.54 -10.61 11.89
CA GLU A 21 -3.08 -11.82 12.58
C GLU A 21 -1.55 -11.92 12.58
N LEU A 22 -0.93 -11.70 11.43
CA LEU A 22 0.53 -11.68 11.25
C LEU A 22 1.19 -10.39 11.75
N LYS A 23 0.43 -9.46 12.34
CA LYS A 23 0.93 -8.18 12.89
C LYS A 23 1.80 -7.39 11.91
N VAL A 24 1.52 -7.47 10.61
CA VAL A 24 2.32 -6.86 9.53
C VAL A 24 2.57 -5.37 9.77
N LEU A 25 1.53 -4.63 10.16
CA LEU A 25 1.67 -3.19 10.45
C LEU A 25 2.61 -2.89 11.63
N GLN A 26 2.66 -3.77 12.62
CA GLN A 26 3.59 -3.62 13.74
C GLN A 26 5.02 -3.85 13.27
N HIS A 27 5.26 -4.87 12.44
CA HIS A 27 6.57 -5.12 11.85
C HIS A 27 7.04 -3.96 10.97
N LEU A 28 6.14 -3.37 10.16
CA LEU A 28 6.46 -2.18 9.37
C LEU A 28 6.89 -1.01 10.27
N ARG A 29 6.17 -0.74 11.36
CA ARG A 29 6.54 0.32 12.31
C ARG A 29 7.86 0.05 13.01
N ASN A 30 8.09 -1.19 13.45
CA ASN A 30 9.35 -1.57 14.09
C ASN A 30 10.54 -1.48 13.14
N ALA A 31 10.33 -1.65 11.83
CA ALA A 31 11.32 -1.45 10.78
C ALA A 31 11.51 0.03 10.39
N GLY A 32 10.84 0.97 11.06
CA GLY A 32 10.91 2.40 10.74
C GLY A 32 10.05 2.84 9.55
N ILE A 33 9.24 1.92 8.99
CA ILE A 33 8.37 2.17 7.83
C ILE A 33 7.08 2.84 8.31
N THR A 34 7.18 4.11 8.65
CA THR A 34 6.06 4.93 9.11
C THR A 34 5.59 5.87 8.02
N LYS A 35 4.29 6.14 7.99
CA LYS A 35 3.71 7.12 7.06
C LYS A 35 4.17 8.53 7.45
N ALA A 36 4.71 9.29 6.50
CA ALA A 36 4.86 10.74 6.63
C ALA A 36 3.67 11.49 6.01
N LEU A 37 3.39 11.28 4.72
CA LEU A 37 2.34 11.99 3.95
C LEU A 37 1.76 11.07 2.85
N GLY A 38 0.49 11.28 2.47
CA GLY A 38 -0.17 10.54 1.38
C GLY A 38 -0.83 9.22 1.79
N PHE A 39 -0.49 8.11 1.14
CA PHE A 39 -1.03 6.77 1.41
C PHE A 39 -0.44 6.16 2.70
N SER A 40 -1.14 5.21 3.32
CA SER A 40 -0.58 4.49 4.47
C SER A 40 0.43 3.43 4.02
N SER A 41 1.48 3.20 4.83
CA SER A 41 2.46 2.14 4.60
C SER A 41 1.78 0.77 4.49
N GLY A 42 0.73 0.54 5.29
CA GLY A 42 -0.07 -0.69 5.24
C GLY A 42 -0.77 -0.88 3.90
N TYR A 43 -1.43 0.15 3.38
CA TYR A 43 -2.10 0.09 2.08
C TYR A 43 -1.11 -0.18 0.95
N LEU A 44 0.02 0.55 0.92
CA LEU A 44 1.05 0.36 -0.10
C LEU A 44 1.68 -1.04 -0.03
N PHE A 45 1.94 -1.54 1.19
CA PHE A 45 2.41 -2.91 1.38
C PHE A 45 1.40 -3.94 0.87
N GLN A 46 0.12 -3.80 1.23
CA GLN A 46 -0.95 -4.70 0.81
C GLN A 46 -1.13 -4.70 -0.71
N LEU A 47 -1.00 -3.53 -1.33
CA LEU A 47 -1.04 -3.36 -2.78
C LEU A 47 0.13 -4.09 -3.47
N VAL A 48 1.36 -3.87 -3.01
CA VAL A 48 2.55 -4.55 -3.57
C VAL A 48 2.44 -6.06 -3.37
N PHE A 49 2.02 -6.51 -2.18
CA PHE A 49 1.78 -7.91 -1.89
C PHE A 49 0.73 -8.51 -2.84
N GLY A 50 -0.40 -7.82 -3.04
CA GLY A 50 -1.45 -8.25 -3.96
C GLY A 50 -0.97 -8.36 -5.42
N LEU A 51 -0.05 -7.50 -5.86
CA LEU A 51 0.55 -7.57 -7.20
C LEU A 51 1.43 -8.81 -7.37
N ILE A 52 2.26 -9.11 -6.36
CA ILE A 52 3.14 -10.29 -6.36
C ILE A 52 2.30 -11.57 -6.47
N PHE A 53 1.27 -11.72 -5.64
CA PHE A 53 0.41 -12.91 -5.64
C PHE A 53 -0.39 -13.08 -6.93
N ARG A 54 -0.76 -11.98 -7.58
CA ARG A 54 -1.47 -12.02 -8.87
C ARG A 54 -0.52 -12.14 -10.07
N ASN A 55 0.79 -12.18 -9.83
CA ASN A 55 1.84 -12.09 -10.85
C ASN A 55 1.60 -10.93 -11.84
N LYS A 56 1.17 -9.77 -11.31
CA LYS A 56 0.85 -8.58 -12.11
C LYS A 56 1.93 -7.53 -11.96
N ASN A 57 2.25 -6.88 -13.06
CA ASN A 57 3.17 -5.76 -13.07
C ASN A 57 2.42 -4.44 -12.76
N TRP A 58 3.02 -3.60 -11.92
CA TRP A 58 2.47 -2.30 -11.54
C TRP A 58 2.28 -1.36 -12.73
N PHE A 59 3.27 -1.31 -13.63
CA PHE A 59 3.21 -0.51 -14.86
C PHE A 59 1.96 -0.84 -15.67
N ARG A 60 1.73 -2.13 -15.95
CA ARG A 60 0.57 -2.62 -16.71
C ARG A 60 -0.75 -2.41 -15.97
N THR A 61 -0.72 -2.39 -14.63
CA THR A 61 -1.90 -2.12 -13.81
C THR A 61 -2.37 -0.67 -13.95
N LEU A 62 -1.42 0.26 -14.03
CA LEU A 62 -1.66 1.69 -14.24
C LEU A 62 -2.00 2.08 -15.69
N GLU A 63 -1.78 1.21 -16.67
CA GLU A 63 -2.28 1.42 -18.04
C GLU A 63 -3.72 0.93 -18.23
N SER A 64 -4.27 0.24 -17.23
CA SER A 64 -5.65 -0.24 -17.28
C SER A 64 -6.65 0.90 -17.04
N LYS A 65 -7.90 0.69 -17.45
CA LYS A 65 -9.02 1.61 -17.19
C LYS A 65 -9.24 1.94 -15.70
N LYS A 66 -8.65 1.17 -14.78
CA LYS A 66 -8.75 1.36 -13.33
C LYS A 66 -7.61 2.19 -12.74
N SER A 67 -6.73 2.75 -13.57
CA SER A 67 -5.55 3.52 -13.14
C SER A 67 -5.88 4.62 -12.12
N HIS A 68 -7.01 5.30 -12.30
CA HIS A 68 -7.46 6.40 -11.44
C HIS A 68 -7.76 5.97 -9.99
N ASP A 69 -8.03 4.69 -9.75
CA ASP A 69 -8.32 4.17 -8.42
C ASP A 69 -7.04 3.81 -7.64
N PHE A 70 -5.88 3.85 -8.31
CA PHE A 70 -4.61 3.42 -7.75
C PHE A 70 -3.68 4.59 -7.45
N PRO A 71 -2.77 4.43 -6.46
CA PRO A 71 -1.70 5.39 -6.24
C PRO A 71 -0.86 5.61 -7.50
N ALA A 72 -0.28 6.80 -7.65
CA ALA A 72 0.69 7.06 -8.70
C ALA A 72 1.96 6.19 -8.52
N LYS A 73 2.74 6.05 -9.59
CA LYS A 73 4.02 5.32 -9.57
C LYS A 73 4.97 5.84 -8.48
N ASP A 74 5.01 7.15 -8.26
CA ASP A 74 5.91 7.77 -7.30
C ASP A 74 5.66 7.25 -5.87
N ALA A 75 4.39 7.10 -5.46
CA ALA A 75 4.03 6.67 -4.12
C ALA A 75 4.48 5.23 -3.85
N VAL A 76 4.33 4.33 -4.83
CA VAL A 76 4.78 2.93 -4.70
C VAL A 76 6.30 2.85 -4.72
N TYR A 77 6.98 3.56 -5.63
CA TYR A 77 8.44 3.54 -5.67
C TYR A 77 9.08 4.19 -4.45
N ARG A 78 8.51 5.28 -3.94
CA ARG A 78 8.97 5.89 -2.68
C ARG A 78 8.83 4.92 -1.52
N PHE A 79 7.72 4.19 -1.43
CA PHE A 79 7.53 3.17 -0.40
C PHE A 79 8.54 2.01 -0.52
N MET A 80 8.86 1.56 -1.73
CA MET A 80 9.82 0.48 -1.94
C MET A 80 11.27 0.91 -1.71
N ASN A 81 11.63 2.14 -2.08
CA ASN A 81 13.01 2.64 -2.04
C ASN A 81 13.35 3.36 -0.72
N HIS A 82 12.36 3.92 -0.03
CA HIS A 82 12.55 4.62 1.24
C HIS A 82 11.77 3.90 2.34
N SER A 83 12.44 2.95 2.99
CA SER A 83 11.95 2.29 4.20
C SER A 83 12.02 3.19 5.44
N THR A 84 12.77 4.29 5.36
CA THR A 84 13.10 5.15 6.50
C THR A 84 12.98 6.60 6.07
N ILE A 85 12.00 7.34 6.59
CA ILE A 85 12.13 8.80 6.67
C ILE A 85 12.77 9.05 8.03
N GLN A 86 14.10 9.12 8.06
CA GLN A 86 14.79 9.72 9.20
C GLN A 86 14.38 11.18 9.24
N LEU A 87 13.52 11.53 10.19
CA LEU A 87 13.48 12.89 10.73
C LEU A 87 14.78 13.06 11.52
N ALA A 88 15.75 13.73 10.90
CA ALA A 88 16.79 14.44 11.62
C ALA A 88 16.19 15.70 12.26
#